data_AF-A0A4R8WT47-F1
#
_entry.id   AF-A0A4R8WT47-F1
#
_cell.length_a   1.000
_cell.length_b   1.000
_cell.length_c   1.000
_cell.angle_alpha   90.00
_cell.angle_beta   90.00
_cell.angle_gamma   90.00
#
_symmetry.space_group_name_H-M   'P 1'
#
loop_
_entity.id
_entity.type
_entity.pdbx_description
1 polymer ?
#
loop_
_entity_poly.entity_id
_entity_poly.type
_entity_poly.pdbx_seq_one_letter_code
_entity_poly.pdbx_strand_id
1 'polypeptide(L)'
;MTLAASALVRSAPLICALTAAVTLAGCTQGSGGSSPGASPEPTASATTTSLPVALDCGLVLPVDRAAAALGLPTNSLFDQATRATAEQQPSSGATQIIVQDAADALGGLVDCSWSAPDNGTGALTDDGSRMLPRVSVRVLPNAVEGFTASEPDSDDGLRGLHPVDLGDTAYVACHPPEHDSCRAEILVGTTWVNATVSPQPTEESFVTFARTVVAAVQTADAVPATTPPPRVGCDALLAAADLADAVGMADSRSTDYGVPGPYTSGIQPIAESRAGLLHCGWLSGDAGALSGGVSVTVLPGAASVWHASPPNKANSSIRFEAVTGLGDEAFAGCGGDTCEVDVLSGGVWVLVQHDAQPTGNLDGAKTLAASALANYLANR
;
A
#
# COMPACT_ATOMS: atom_id res chain seq x y z
N MET A 1 -47.91 -14.15 17.31
CA MET A 1 -48.04 -14.51 18.74
C MET A 1 -46.80 -14.01 19.46
N THR A 2 -47.04 -13.21 20.50
CA THR A 2 -46.16 -12.87 21.64
C THR A 2 -44.79 -12.22 21.40
N LEU A 3 -44.84 -10.89 21.58
CA LEU A 3 -43.85 -9.97 22.13
C LEU A 3 -43.01 -10.51 23.29
N ALA A 4 -41.75 -10.08 23.38
CA ALA A 4 -41.11 -9.71 24.64
C ALA A 4 -40.07 -8.61 24.40
N ALA A 5 -40.18 -7.55 25.21
CA ALA A 5 -39.37 -6.34 25.23
C ALA A 5 -38.39 -6.34 26.41
N SER A 6 -37.60 -5.27 26.50
CA SER A 6 -36.77 -4.75 27.62
C SER A 6 -35.26 -5.00 27.44
N ALA A 7 -34.33 -4.07 27.72
CA ALA A 7 -34.41 -2.85 28.51
C ALA A 7 -33.38 -1.78 28.06
N LEU A 8 -33.73 -0.52 28.28
CA LEU A 8 -32.82 0.63 28.32
C LEU A 8 -31.82 0.54 29.48
N VAL A 9 -30.58 0.99 29.28
CA VAL A 9 -29.81 1.69 30.31
C VAL A 9 -29.19 2.96 29.70
N ARG A 10 -29.56 4.10 30.29
CA ARG A 10 -28.97 5.44 30.11
C ARG A 10 -27.72 5.57 30.99
N SER A 11 -26.81 6.49 30.61
CA SER A 11 -25.89 7.36 31.40
C SER A 11 -24.51 7.36 30.74
N ALA A 12 -23.72 8.43 30.59
CA ALA A 12 -23.81 9.88 30.71
C ALA A 12 -22.50 10.44 30.09
N PRO A 13 -22.42 11.69 29.64
CA PRO A 13 -21.26 12.25 28.92
C PRO A 13 -20.19 12.75 29.91
N LEU A 14 -18.91 12.64 29.53
CA LEU A 14 -17.82 13.32 30.26
C LEU A 14 -17.00 14.19 29.30
N ILE A 15 -17.33 15.48 29.38
CA ILE A 15 -16.62 16.63 28.84
C ILE A 15 -15.41 16.87 29.75
N CYS A 16 -14.22 16.99 29.18
CA CYS A 16 -13.10 17.72 29.81
C CYS A 16 -12.33 18.47 28.72
N ALA A 17 -12.64 19.76 28.63
CA ALA A 17 -11.84 20.76 27.94
C ALA A 17 -10.64 21.12 28.84
N LEU A 18 -9.44 21.21 28.26
CA LEU A 18 -8.32 21.94 28.87
C LEU A 18 -7.76 22.95 27.88
N THR A 19 -8.14 24.20 28.12
CA THR A 19 -7.57 25.42 27.57
C THR A 19 -6.27 25.72 28.31
N ALA A 20 -5.16 25.89 27.58
CA ALA A 20 -3.93 26.46 28.14
C ALA A 20 -3.52 27.67 27.31
N ALA A 21 -3.96 28.85 27.77
CA ALA A 21 -3.42 30.13 27.35
C ALA A 21 -2.16 30.42 28.17
N VAL A 22 -1.02 30.62 27.51
CA VAL A 22 0.18 31.19 28.12
C VAL A 22 0.44 32.52 27.43
N THR A 23 0.05 33.59 28.10
CA THR A 23 0.49 34.96 27.86
C THR A 23 1.66 35.24 28.80
N LEU A 24 2.79 35.71 28.26
CA LEU A 24 3.78 36.44 29.06
C LEU A 24 4.23 37.69 28.32
N ALA A 25 4.06 38.79 29.06
CA ALA A 25 4.35 40.16 28.73
C ALA A 25 5.85 40.49 28.76
N GLY A 26 6.20 41.56 28.05
CA GLY A 26 7.39 42.40 28.25
C GLY A 26 7.31 43.61 27.32
N CYS A 27 6.63 44.70 27.73
CA CYS A 27 7.17 45.93 28.33
C CYS A 27 8.02 46.84 27.41
N THR A 28 7.35 47.89 26.87
CA THR A 28 7.68 49.35 26.84
C THR A 28 9.15 49.77 27.08
N GLN A 29 9.79 50.75 26.41
CA GLN A 29 9.38 52.10 25.98
C GLN A 29 10.62 52.75 25.27
N GLY A 30 10.46 53.69 24.33
CA GLY A 30 11.60 54.49 23.83
C GLY A 30 11.22 55.52 22.75
N SER A 31 11.39 56.80 23.07
CA SER A 31 10.83 57.97 22.37
C SER A 31 11.71 58.52 21.23
N GLY A 32 11.04 58.99 20.17
CA GLY A 32 11.30 60.19 19.35
C GLY A 32 12.71 60.67 18.99
N GLY A 33 12.95 60.84 17.69
CA GLY A 33 13.99 61.72 17.15
C GLY A 33 14.03 61.72 15.61
N SER A 34 13.66 62.84 14.97
CA SER A 34 13.77 63.07 13.52
C SER A 34 15.08 63.77 13.16
N SER A 35 15.87 63.22 12.23
CA SER A 35 16.60 63.98 11.20
C SER A 35 17.30 63.09 10.15
N PRO A 36 17.57 63.61 8.94
CA PRO A 36 17.76 62.83 7.72
C PRO A 36 19.23 62.53 7.42
N GLY A 37 19.49 61.38 6.81
CA GLY A 37 20.82 61.02 6.33
C GLY A 37 20.74 59.76 5.46
N ALA A 38 20.85 59.93 4.16
CA ALA A 38 20.86 58.87 3.17
C ALA A 38 22.06 57.92 3.39
N SER A 39 21.79 56.62 3.33
CA SER A 39 22.78 55.59 2.98
C SER A 39 22.04 54.45 2.26
N PRO A 40 22.52 53.97 1.11
CA PRO A 40 21.83 52.94 0.35
C PRO A 40 21.88 51.61 1.12
N GLU A 41 20.70 51.10 1.46
CA GLU A 41 20.52 49.76 1.98
C GLU A 41 20.82 48.76 0.84
N PRO A 42 21.71 47.77 1.05
CA PRO A 42 21.89 46.74 0.05
C PRO A 42 20.58 45.98 -0.07
N THR A 43 19.97 46.03 -1.25
CA THR A 43 18.88 45.14 -1.64
C THR A 43 19.39 43.72 -1.49
N ALA A 44 19.16 43.11 -0.33
CA ALA A 44 19.24 41.68 -0.16
C ALA A 44 18.15 41.12 -1.05
N SER A 45 18.54 40.65 -2.24
CA SER A 45 17.71 39.79 -3.04
C SER A 45 17.25 38.67 -2.12
N ALA A 46 15.98 38.72 -1.74
CA ALA A 46 15.32 37.60 -1.11
C ALA A 46 15.28 36.51 -2.19
N THR A 47 16.31 35.68 -2.21
CA THR A 47 16.22 34.38 -2.85
C THR A 47 15.11 33.67 -2.11
N THR A 48 13.90 33.70 -2.66
CA THR A 48 12.83 32.82 -2.25
C THR A 48 13.33 31.42 -2.55
N THR A 49 13.94 30.77 -1.56
CA THR A 49 14.19 29.35 -1.61
C THR A 49 12.81 28.70 -1.66
N SER A 50 12.34 28.40 -2.87
CA SER A 50 11.12 27.63 -3.06
C SER A 50 11.31 26.33 -2.29
N LEU A 51 10.40 26.06 -1.36
CA LEU A 51 10.39 24.78 -0.67
C LEU A 51 10.29 23.67 -1.72
N PRO A 52 10.97 22.54 -1.49
CA PRO A 52 10.89 21.44 -2.41
C PRO A 52 9.44 20.94 -2.54
N VAL A 53 8.99 20.69 -3.77
CA VAL A 53 7.67 20.15 -4.09
C VAL A 53 7.77 18.63 -4.02
N ALA A 54 7.35 18.08 -2.88
CA ALA A 54 7.31 16.64 -2.68
C ALA A 54 6.29 15.97 -3.60
N LEU A 55 6.62 14.78 -4.07
CA LEU A 55 5.69 13.92 -4.79
C LEU A 55 4.69 13.31 -3.77
N ASP A 56 3.44 13.75 -3.80
CA ASP A 56 2.37 13.26 -2.94
C ASP A 56 0.99 13.29 -3.65
N CYS A 57 -0.04 12.77 -2.99
CA CYS A 57 -1.40 12.74 -3.54
C CYS A 57 -2.04 14.10 -3.75
N GLY A 58 -1.67 15.11 -2.97
CA GLY A 58 -2.12 16.49 -3.18
C GLY A 58 -1.59 17.06 -4.49
N LEU A 59 -0.38 16.66 -4.89
CA LEU A 59 0.22 17.04 -6.17
C LEU A 59 -0.34 16.21 -7.34
N VAL A 60 -0.34 14.88 -7.24
CA VAL A 60 -0.57 13.99 -8.40
C VAL A 60 -2.05 13.68 -8.65
N LEU A 61 -2.89 13.66 -7.63
CA LEU A 61 -4.33 13.41 -7.76
C LEU A 61 -5.14 14.18 -6.71
N PRO A 62 -5.12 15.53 -6.73
CA PRO A 62 -6.00 16.32 -5.89
C PRO A 62 -7.47 16.04 -6.24
N VAL A 63 -8.37 16.23 -5.26
CA VAL A 63 -9.80 15.93 -5.41
C VAL A 63 -10.43 16.60 -6.63
N ASP A 64 -10.02 17.83 -6.98
CA ASP A 64 -10.52 18.54 -8.17
C ASP A 64 -10.14 17.83 -9.47
N ARG A 65 -8.93 17.29 -9.55
CA ARG A 65 -8.46 16.51 -10.71
C ARG A 65 -9.20 15.18 -10.79
N ALA A 66 -9.39 14.51 -9.66
CA ALA A 66 -10.14 13.26 -9.58
C ALA A 66 -11.61 13.45 -10.00
N ALA A 67 -12.24 14.52 -9.51
CA ALA A 67 -13.60 14.93 -9.84
C ALA A 67 -13.76 15.21 -11.34
N ALA A 68 -12.82 15.96 -11.92
CA ALA A 68 -12.78 16.22 -13.35
C ALA A 68 -12.62 14.93 -14.18
N ALA A 69 -11.75 14.00 -13.75
CA ALA A 69 -11.53 12.72 -14.43
C ALA A 69 -12.79 11.84 -14.45
N LEU A 70 -13.56 11.86 -13.35
CA LEU A 70 -14.80 11.09 -13.22
C LEU A 70 -16.04 11.84 -13.77
N GLY A 71 -15.92 13.12 -14.11
CA GLY A 71 -17.06 13.96 -14.50
C GLY A 71 -18.06 14.19 -13.34
N LEU A 72 -17.57 14.19 -12.10
CA LEU A 72 -18.37 14.27 -10.88
C LEU A 72 -18.03 15.53 -10.08
N PRO A 73 -18.93 16.01 -9.19
CA PRO A 73 -18.60 17.11 -8.29
C PRO A 73 -17.67 16.65 -7.16
N THR A 74 -16.79 17.53 -6.69
CA THR A 74 -15.76 17.20 -5.68
C THR A 74 -16.32 16.67 -4.37
N ASN A 75 -17.48 17.17 -3.93
CA ASN A 75 -18.16 16.72 -2.72
C ASN A 75 -18.84 15.34 -2.85
N SER A 76 -18.79 14.71 -4.02
CA SER A 76 -19.29 13.34 -4.21
C SER A 76 -18.19 12.29 -4.09
N LEU A 77 -16.92 12.71 -4.02
CA LEU A 77 -15.79 11.80 -3.92
C LEU A 77 -15.42 11.55 -2.46
N PHE A 78 -14.97 10.33 -2.19
CA PHE A 78 -14.36 9.94 -0.94
C PHE A 78 -13.03 9.23 -1.22
N ASP A 79 -12.10 9.40 -0.29
CA ASP A 79 -10.85 8.66 -0.28
C ASP A 79 -11.13 7.23 0.23
N GLN A 80 -10.84 6.24 -0.60
CA GLN A 80 -10.97 4.82 -0.27
C GLN A 80 -10.16 4.44 0.98
N ALA A 81 -8.97 5.03 1.17
CA ALA A 81 -8.11 4.75 2.31
C ALA A 81 -8.72 5.22 3.64
N THR A 82 -9.67 6.18 3.59
CA THR A 82 -10.34 6.71 4.77
C THR A 82 -11.66 6.03 5.10
N ARG A 83 -12.09 5.05 4.28
CA ARG A 83 -13.35 4.36 4.51
C ARG A 83 -13.30 3.61 5.84
N ALA A 84 -14.35 3.75 6.65
CA ALA A 84 -14.41 3.12 7.95
C ALA A 84 -14.33 1.59 7.80
N THR A 85 -13.34 0.97 8.47
CA THR A 85 -13.13 -0.48 8.49
C THR A 85 -14.37 -1.26 8.92
N ALA A 86 -15.27 -0.64 9.69
CA ALA A 86 -16.55 -1.24 10.11
C ALA A 86 -17.52 -1.55 8.95
N GLU A 87 -17.34 -0.95 7.76
CA GLU A 87 -18.14 -1.26 6.56
C GLU A 87 -17.55 -2.39 5.71
N GLN A 88 -16.29 -2.75 5.94
CA GLN A 88 -15.61 -3.81 5.21
C GLN A 88 -15.82 -5.14 5.92
N GLN A 89 -16.13 -6.21 5.17
CA GLN A 89 -16.17 -7.55 5.75
C GLN A 89 -14.75 -7.95 6.20
N PRO A 90 -14.60 -8.53 7.40
CA PRO A 90 -13.29 -9.01 7.86
C PRO A 90 -12.73 -10.07 6.91
N SER A 91 -11.43 -10.01 6.60
CA SER A 91 -10.76 -10.97 5.71
C SER A 91 -9.60 -11.67 6.42
N SER A 92 -9.31 -12.92 6.07
CA SER A 92 -8.15 -13.66 6.61
C SER A 92 -6.81 -13.18 6.05
N GLY A 93 -6.82 -12.29 5.04
CA GLY A 93 -5.62 -11.69 4.45
C GLY A 93 -5.39 -10.22 4.84
N ALA A 94 -6.10 -9.71 5.84
CA ALA A 94 -6.08 -8.29 6.19
C ALA A 94 -4.68 -7.78 6.61
N THR A 95 -3.91 -8.59 7.32
CA THR A 95 -2.52 -8.30 7.71
C THR A 95 -1.56 -8.36 6.54
N GLN A 96 -1.69 -9.35 5.64
CA GLN A 96 -0.92 -9.42 4.40
C GLN A 96 -1.11 -8.13 3.56
N ILE A 97 -2.34 -7.62 3.47
CA ILE A 97 -2.63 -6.34 2.81
C ILE A 97 -1.88 -5.20 3.51
N ILE A 98 -1.92 -5.14 4.86
CA ILE A 98 -1.19 -4.10 5.61
C ILE A 98 0.33 -4.18 5.36
N VAL A 99 0.91 -5.38 5.31
CA VAL A 99 2.35 -5.56 5.02
C VAL A 99 2.69 -5.14 3.60
N GLN A 100 1.82 -5.42 2.62
CA GLN A 100 2.00 -4.98 1.24
C GLN A 100 1.87 -3.46 1.11
N ASP A 101 0.87 -2.84 1.72
CA ASP A 101 0.72 -1.38 1.75
C ASP A 101 1.94 -0.71 2.43
N ALA A 102 2.47 -1.35 3.47
CA ALA A 102 3.71 -0.91 4.13
C ALA A 102 4.92 -1.01 3.20
N ALA A 103 5.03 -2.09 2.43
CA ALA A 103 6.08 -2.29 1.46
C ALA A 103 6.00 -1.28 0.32
N ASP A 104 4.80 -0.99 -0.19
CA ASP A 104 4.58 0.05 -1.18
C ASP A 104 5.08 1.40 -0.70
N ALA A 105 4.69 1.80 0.52
CA ALA A 105 5.12 3.06 1.12
C ALA A 105 6.65 3.11 1.34
N LEU A 106 7.26 2.04 1.86
CA LEU A 106 8.71 1.94 2.06
C LEU A 106 9.50 1.89 0.74
N GLY A 107 8.88 1.33 -0.31
CA GLY A 107 9.39 1.28 -1.68
C GLY A 107 9.32 2.61 -2.43
N GLY A 108 8.65 3.60 -1.83
CA GLY A 108 8.45 4.93 -2.38
C GLY A 108 7.29 5.03 -3.37
N LEU A 109 6.36 4.07 -3.36
CA LEU A 109 5.14 4.15 -4.14
C LEU A 109 4.17 5.16 -3.52
N VAL A 110 3.74 6.11 -4.33
CA VAL A 110 2.66 7.03 -4.00
C VAL A 110 1.39 6.51 -4.67
N ASP A 111 0.50 5.86 -3.92
CA ASP A 111 -0.80 5.38 -4.41
C ASP A 111 -1.93 6.33 -3.98
N CYS A 112 -2.55 6.97 -4.96
CA CYS A 112 -3.61 7.95 -4.74
C CYS A 112 -4.87 7.47 -5.44
N SER A 113 -5.99 7.43 -4.72
CA SER A 113 -7.25 7.08 -5.35
C SER A 113 -8.45 7.79 -4.73
N TRP A 114 -9.46 8.00 -5.57
CA TRP A 114 -10.75 8.53 -5.17
C TRP A 114 -11.84 7.64 -5.75
N SER A 115 -12.92 7.48 -4.99
CA SER A 115 -14.12 6.78 -5.44
C SER A 115 -15.37 7.61 -5.22
N ALA A 116 -16.42 7.30 -5.98
CA ALA A 116 -17.75 7.83 -5.79
C ALA A 116 -18.73 6.73 -5.36
N PRO A 117 -19.85 7.08 -4.71
CA PRO A 117 -20.92 6.14 -4.43
C PRO A 117 -21.47 5.51 -5.73
N ASP A 118 -22.09 4.34 -5.60
CA ASP A 118 -22.75 3.69 -6.72
C ASP A 118 -23.84 4.62 -7.29
N ASN A 119 -23.70 4.95 -8.57
CA ASN A 119 -24.62 5.78 -9.34
C ASN A 119 -25.44 4.95 -10.35
N GLY A 120 -25.32 3.62 -10.30
CA GLY A 120 -25.99 2.68 -11.18
C GLY A 120 -25.38 2.53 -12.56
N THR A 121 -24.24 3.17 -12.86
CA THR A 121 -23.62 3.13 -14.20
C THR A 121 -22.46 2.16 -14.33
N GLY A 122 -21.89 1.68 -13.21
CA GLY A 122 -20.79 0.72 -13.25
C GLY A 122 -21.20 -0.65 -13.75
N ALA A 123 -20.26 -1.35 -14.40
CA ALA A 123 -20.38 -2.76 -14.75
C ALA A 123 -20.73 -3.61 -13.52
N LEU A 124 -21.53 -4.67 -13.76
CA LEU A 124 -21.80 -5.66 -12.73
C LEU A 124 -20.60 -6.60 -12.60
N THR A 125 -20.16 -6.83 -11.38
CA THR A 125 -19.22 -7.90 -11.03
C THR A 125 -19.96 -9.24 -10.96
N ASP A 126 -19.22 -10.34 -10.92
CA ASP A 126 -19.76 -11.71 -10.92
C ASP A 126 -20.71 -11.99 -9.73
N ASP A 127 -20.54 -11.27 -8.62
CA ASP A 127 -21.39 -11.33 -7.44
C ASP A 127 -22.67 -10.46 -7.54
N GLY A 128 -22.87 -9.78 -8.67
CA GLY A 128 -24.00 -8.89 -8.92
C GLY A 128 -23.89 -7.51 -8.26
N SER A 129 -22.77 -7.20 -7.61
CA SER A 129 -22.46 -5.83 -7.18
C SER A 129 -22.01 -4.98 -8.37
N ARG A 130 -22.00 -3.65 -8.21
CA ARG A 130 -21.54 -2.73 -9.26
C ARG A 130 -20.16 -2.20 -8.93
N MET A 131 -19.30 -2.15 -9.93
CA MET A 131 -18.04 -1.42 -9.83
C MET A 131 -18.33 0.06 -9.53
N LEU A 132 -17.75 0.56 -8.44
CA LEU A 132 -17.85 1.97 -8.09
C LEU A 132 -17.00 2.80 -9.05
N PRO A 133 -17.46 4.02 -9.44
CA PRO A 133 -16.59 4.96 -10.14
C PRO A 133 -15.32 5.21 -9.31
N ARG A 134 -14.15 5.06 -9.94
CA ARG A 134 -12.85 5.17 -9.30
C ARG A 134 -11.84 5.78 -10.26
N VAL A 135 -11.01 6.68 -9.74
CA VAL A 135 -9.78 7.12 -10.39
C VAL A 135 -8.62 6.85 -9.46
N SER A 136 -7.54 6.30 -9.99
CA SER A 136 -6.31 6.05 -9.24
C SER A 136 -5.08 6.44 -10.04
N VAL A 137 -4.08 6.95 -9.34
CA VAL A 137 -2.76 7.29 -9.86
C VAL A 137 -1.73 6.75 -8.90
N ARG A 138 -0.86 5.88 -9.40
CA ARG A 138 0.29 5.34 -8.70
C ARG A 138 1.54 5.94 -9.30
N VAL A 139 2.45 6.43 -8.46
CA VAL A 139 3.71 7.04 -8.92
C VAL A 139 4.89 6.45 -8.17
N LEU A 140 5.90 6.03 -8.93
CA LEU A 140 7.12 5.43 -8.41
C LEU A 140 8.35 6.12 -9.02
N PRO A 141 9.09 6.94 -8.26
CA PRO A 141 10.30 7.61 -8.75
C PRO A 141 11.43 6.61 -9.02
N ASN A 142 12.43 6.99 -9.84
CA ASN A 142 13.62 6.19 -10.13
C ASN A 142 13.37 4.79 -10.74
N ALA A 143 12.24 4.58 -11.41
CA ALA A 143 11.73 3.28 -11.86
C ALA A 143 11.93 2.97 -13.35
N VAL A 144 12.89 3.63 -14.02
CA VAL A 144 13.20 3.40 -15.44
C VAL A 144 13.42 1.93 -15.76
N GLU A 145 14.30 1.25 -15.01
CA GLU A 145 14.62 -0.17 -15.25
C GLU A 145 13.39 -1.07 -15.10
N GLY A 146 12.59 -0.85 -14.05
CA GLY A 146 11.36 -1.61 -13.81
C GLY A 146 10.31 -1.36 -14.90
N PHE A 147 10.18 -0.12 -15.36
CA PHE A 147 9.29 0.25 -16.46
C PHE A 147 9.72 -0.46 -17.75
N THR A 148 10.99 -0.37 -18.14
CA THR A 148 11.53 -1.01 -19.35
C THR A 148 11.47 -2.54 -19.29
N ALA A 149 11.62 -3.13 -18.11
CA ALA A 149 11.48 -4.58 -17.94
C ALA A 149 10.01 -5.05 -18.00
N SER A 150 9.06 -4.17 -17.72
CA SER A 150 7.62 -4.49 -17.68
C SER A 150 6.86 -4.14 -18.96
N GLU A 151 7.37 -3.19 -19.77
CA GLU A 151 6.66 -2.62 -20.93
C GLU A 151 7.57 -2.52 -22.17
N PRO A 152 7.04 -2.65 -23.40
CA PRO A 152 5.67 -2.98 -23.75
C PRO A 152 5.54 -4.50 -23.80
N ASP A 153 4.84 -5.13 -22.86
CA ASP A 153 4.58 -6.56 -23.00
C ASP A 153 3.63 -6.75 -24.20
N SER A 154 4.21 -7.15 -25.33
CA SER A 154 3.53 -7.21 -26.62
C SER A 154 2.79 -8.54 -26.85
N ASP A 155 2.85 -9.49 -25.90
CA ASP A 155 2.53 -10.90 -26.18
C ASP A 155 1.53 -11.59 -25.23
N ASP A 156 0.90 -10.90 -24.28
CA ASP A 156 -0.01 -11.59 -23.32
C ASP A 156 -1.52 -11.44 -23.61
N GLY A 157 -1.93 -10.63 -24.59
CA GLY A 157 -3.33 -10.42 -24.94
C GLY A 157 -4.19 -9.78 -23.82
N LEU A 158 -3.62 -9.55 -22.64
CA LEU A 158 -4.27 -9.00 -21.45
C LEU A 158 -3.85 -7.55 -21.19
N ARG A 159 -2.67 -7.12 -21.68
CA ARG A 159 -2.21 -5.75 -21.48
C ARG A 159 -2.62 -4.79 -22.57
N GLY A 160 -2.66 -5.19 -23.85
CA GLY A 160 -3.33 -4.46 -24.95
C GLY A 160 -2.99 -2.97 -25.11
N LEU A 161 -1.94 -2.46 -24.44
CA LEU A 161 -1.61 -1.04 -24.43
C LEU A 161 -0.96 -0.65 -25.76
N HIS A 162 -1.38 0.47 -26.34
CA HIS A 162 -0.76 1.06 -27.53
C HIS A 162 -0.02 2.35 -27.19
N PRO A 163 1.04 2.71 -27.94
CA PRO A 163 1.83 3.89 -27.64
C PRO A 163 1.02 5.18 -27.79
N VAL A 164 1.29 6.15 -26.91
CA VAL A 164 0.68 7.49 -26.93
C VAL A 164 1.71 8.56 -26.60
N ASP A 165 1.50 9.79 -27.10
CA ASP A 165 2.39 10.94 -26.86
C ASP A 165 2.12 11.57 -25.47
N LEU A 166 2.71 10.97 -24.43
CA LEU A 166 2.72 11.41 -23.04
C LEU A 166 4.07 11.12 -22.39
N GLY A 167 4.60 12.05 -21.59
CA GLY A 167 5.88 11.86 -20.90
C GLY A 167 7.04 11.64 -21.86
N ASP A 168 7.99 10.79 -21.47
CA ASP A 168 9.09 10.33 -22.34
C ASP A 168 8.73 9.03 -23.08
N THR A 169 7.91 8.18 -22.47
CA THR A 169 7.38 6.95 -23.06
C THR A 169 6.07 6.61 -22.38
N ALA A 170 5.02 6.31 -23.15
CA ALA A 170 3.73 5.97 -22.60
C ALA A 170 2.96 4.96 -23.45
N TYR A 171 2.15 4.17 -22.76
CA TYR A 171 1.24 3.22 -23.36
C TYR A 171 -0.14 3.35 -22.69
N VAL A 172 -1.22 3.24 -23.48
CA VAL A 172 -2.61 3.41 -23.02
C VAL A 172 -3.49 2.31 -23.59
N ALA A 173 -4.52 1.91 -22.84
CA ALA A 173 -5.63 1.15 -23.37
C ALA A 173 -6.92 1.45 -22.61
N CYS A 174 -8.02 1.35 -23.33
CA CYS A 174 -9.36 1.35 -22.80
C CYS A 174 -10.02 0.05 -23.30
N HIS A 175 -10.45 -0.85 -22.42
CA HIS A 175 -10.78 -2.24 -22.78
C HIS A 175 -12.29 -2.57 -22.66
N PRO A 176 -13.16 -2.07 -23.55
CA PRO A 176 -14.52 -2.57 -23.59
C PRO A 176 -14.56 -3.93 -24.32
N PRO A 177 -15.36 -4.91 -23.87
CA PRO A 177 -16.22 -4.94 -22.68
C PRO A 177 -15.60 -5.63 -21.45
N GLU A 178 -14.38 -6.16 -21.56
CA GLU A 178 -13.79 -7.05 -20.55
C GLU A 178 -13.39 -6.31 -19.26
N HIS A 179 -13.01 -5.03 -19.37
CA HIS A 179 -12.71 -4.16 -18.24
C HIS A 179 -13.29 -2.75 -18.46
N ASP A 180 -14.29 -2.34 -17.66
CA ASP A 180 -14.91 -1.00 -17.72
C ASP A 180 -13.98 0.09 -17.15
N SER A 181 -12.78 0.22 -17.74
CA SER A 181 -11.75 1.17 -17.35
C SER A 181 -10.77 1.51 -18.48
N CYS A 182 -10.14 2.68 -18.37
CA CYS A 182 -8.94 3.02 -19.12
C CYS A 182 -7.73 2.99 -18.18
N ARG A 183 -6.58 2.50 -18.67
CA ARG A 183 -5.29 2.45 -17.98
C ARG A 183 -4.19 3.08 -18.85
N ALA A 184 -3.23 3.74 -18.22
CA ALA A 184 -1.97 4.15 -18.85
C ALA A 184 -0.77 3.81 -17.97
N GLU A 185 0.33 3.47 -18.63
CA GLU A 185 1.67 3.36 -18.06
C GLU A 185 2.56 4.41 -18.72
N ILE A 186 3.17 5.29 -17.91
CA ILE A 186 3.87 6.48 -18.40
C ILE A 186 5.19 6.63 -17.66
N LEU A 187 6.27 6.81 -18.39
CA LEU A 187 7.57 7.20 -17.87
C LEU A 187 7.76 8.71 -18.05
N VAL A 188 8.08 9.41 -16.94
CA VAL A 188 8.34 10.86 -16.90
C VAL A 188 9.69 11.09 -16.19
N GLY A 189 10.73 11.39 -16.97
CA GLY A 189 12.11 11.37 -16.49
C GLY A 189 12.47 9.97 -15.98
N THR A 190 12.71 9.86 -14.68
CA THR A 190 12.94 8.57 -14.02
C THR A 190 11.70 8.01 -13.31
N THR A 191 10.56 8.70 -13.39
CA THR A 191 9.38 8.39 -12.60
C THR A 191 8.35 7.61 -13.41
N TRP A 192 7.95 6.45 -12.93
CA TRP A 192 6.88 5.65 -13.51
C TRP A 192 5.54 6.07 -12.90
N VAL A 193 4.58 6.41 -13.76
CA VAL A 193 3.18 6.68 -13.44
C VAL A 193 2.29 5.59 -14.02
N ASN A 194 1.48 4.95 -13.18
CA ASN A 194 0.33 4.14 -13.58
C ASN A 194 -0.94 4.94 -13.28
N ALA A 195 -1.82 5.12 -14.25
CA ALA A 195 -3.08 5.83 -14.07
C ALA A 195 -4.25 4.96 -14.53
N THR A 196 -5.35 4.94 -13.78
CA THR A 196 -6.57 4.18 -14.11
C THR A 196 -7.81 5.02 -13.82
N VAL A 197 -8.81 4.97 -14.71
CA VAL A 197 -10.14 5.58 -14.51
C VAL A 197 -11.22 4.58 -14.88
N SER A 198 -12.21 4.42 -14.00
CA SER A 198 -13.41 3.59 -14.15
C SER A 198 -14.64 4.35 -13.64
N PRO A 199 -15.85 4.22 -14.25
CA PRO A 199 -16.14 3.51 -15.49
C PRO A 199 -15.37 4.10 -16.68
N GLN A 200 -15.28 3.37 -17.78
CA GLN A 200 -14.39 3.71 -18.90
C GLN A 200 -14.74 5.09 -19.52
N PRO A 201 -13.84 6.08 -19.46
CA PRO A 201 -14.02 7.33 -20.23
C PRO A 201 -13.71 7.12 -21.72
N THR A 202 -13.90 8.16 -22.54
CA THR A 202 -13.29 8.14 -23.89
C THR A 202 -11.77 8.18 -23.75
N GLU A 203 -11.04 7.52 -24.64
CA GLU A 203 -9.57 7.53 -24.63
C GLU A 203 -9.01 8.97 -24.70
N GLU A 204 -9.63 9.85 -25.50
CA GLU A 204 -9.27 11.28 -25.56
C GLU A 204 -9.38 11.99 -24.20
N SER A 205 -10.47 11.74 -23.47
CA SER A 205 -10.67 12.30 -22.12
C SER A 205 -9.66 11.74 -21.13
N PHE A 206 -9.37 10.44 -21.22
CA PHE A 206 -8.38 9.77 -20.38
C PHE A 206 -6.96 10.28 -20.63
N VAL A 207 -6.53 10.40 -21.87
CA VAL A 207 -5.22 10.95 -22.26
C VAL A 207 -5.11 12.41 -21.80
N THR A 208 -6.19 13.19 -21.88
CA THR A 208 -6.24 14.56 -21.35
C THR A 208 -6.01 14.57 -19.84
N PHE A 209 -6.69 13.70 -19.09
CA PHE A 209 -6.46 13.53 -17.65
C PHE A 209 -5.01 13.12 -17.36
N ALA A 210 -4.50 12.09 -18.03
CA ALA A 210 -3.14 11.59 -17.85
C ALA A 210 -2.08 12.67 -18.10
N ARG A 211 -2.28 13.55 -19.09
CA ARG A 211 -1.40 14.71 -19.33
C ARG A 211 -1.32 15.66 -18.13
N THR A 212 -2.43 15.85 -17.39
CA THR A 212 -2.40 16.68 -16.18
C THR A 212 -1.61 16.03 -15.04
N VAL A 213 -1.62 14.70 -14.96
CA VAL A 213 -0.80 13.93 -14.01
C VAL A 213 0.68 14.05 -14.38
N VAL A 214 1.02 13.87 -15.66
CA VAL A 214 2.39 14.05 -16.17
C VAL A 214 2.93 15.43 -15.84
N ALA A 215 2.15 16.49 -16.12
CA ALA A 215 2.56 17.86 -15.80
C ALA A 215 2.81 18.07 -14.29
N ALA A 216 2.00 17.44 -13.42
CA ALA A 216 2.21 17.51 -11.97
C ALA A 216 3.51 16.80 -11.55
N VAL A 217 3.78 15.61 -12.09
CA VAL A 217 5.01 14.85 -11.82
C VAL A 217 6.25 15.60 -12.31
N GLN A 218 6.19 16.29 -13.45
CA GLN A 218 7.29 17.12 -13.96
C GLN A 218 7.63 18.31 -13.07
N THR A 219 6.69 18.77 -12.23
CA THR A 219 6.91 19.85 -11.26
C THR A 219 7.41 19.36 -9.90
N ALA A 220 7.37 18.05 -9.65
CA ALA A 220 7.89 17.47 -8.42
C ALA A 220 9.42 17.50 -8.43
N ASP A 221 10.02 17.63 -7.25
CA ASP A 221 11.46 17.48 -7.13
C ASP A 221 11.90 16.04 -7.35
N ALA A 222 13.12 15.88 -7.85
CA ALA A 222 13.74 14.58 -7.98
C ALA A 222 13.88 13.91 -6.62
N VAL A 223 13.31 12.71 -6.49
CA VAL A 223 13.49 11.87 -5.31
C VAL A 223 14.84 11.14 -5.45
N PRO A 224 15.74 11.17 -4.46
CA PRO A 224 16.97 10.41 -4.52
C PRO A 224 16.72 8.91 -4.67
N ALA A 225 17.55 8.22 -5.46
CA ALA A 225 17.51 6.77 -5.55
C ALA A 225 17.93 6.15 -4.22
N THR A 226 17.15 5.18 -3.73
CA THR A 226 17.50 4.35 -2.57
C THR A 226 18.13 3.05 -3.06
N THR A 227 19.12 2.56 -2.32
CA THR A 227 19.66 1.22 -2.55
C THR A 227 18.73 0.21 -1.86
N PRO A 228 18.15 -0.76 -2.59
CA PRO A 228 17.34 -1.80 -1.96
C PRO A 228 18.16 -2.60 -0.94
N PRO A 229 17.55 -3.11 0.13
CA PRO A 229 18.23 -4.01 1.05
C PRO A 229 18.61 -5.33 0.34
N PRO A 230 19.64 -6.06 0.83
CA PRO A 230 19.94 -7.39 0.34
C PRO A 230 18.73 -8.32 0.41
N ARG A 231 18.48 -9.06 -0.67
CA ARG A 231 17.39 -10.03 -0.74
C ARG A 231 17.87 -11.40 -0.25
N VAL A 232 17.12 -11.98 0.68
CA VAL A 232 17.28 -13.37 1.12
C VAL A 232 16.39 -14.26 0.23
N GLY A 233 16.89 -15.41 -0.22
CA GLY A 233 16.06 -16.35 -1.00
C GLY A 233 15.11 -17.16 -0.13
N CYS A 234 13.98 -17.64 -0.69
CA CYS A 234 12.99 -18.41 0.07
C CYS A 234 13.58 -19.65 0.75
N ASP A 235 14.45 -20.41 0.06
CA ASP A 235 15.10 -21.59 0.63
C ASP A 235 16.02 -21.26 1.82
N ALA A 236 16.48 -20.02 1.93
CA ALA A 236 17.26 -19.54 3.06
C ALA A 236 16.36 -19.09 4.23
N LEU A 237 15.06 -18.85 4.03
CA LEU A 237 14.13 -18.54 5.12
C LEU A 237 13.68 -19.81 5.87
N LEU A 238 13.23 -20.81 5.14
CA LEU A 238 12.75 -22.08 5.68
C LEU A 238 13.31 -23.24 4.88
N ALA A 239 14.00 -24.15 5.55
CA ALA A 239 14.42 -25.40 4.97
C ALA A 239 13.25 -26.39 4.94
N ALA A 240 13.32 -27.40 4.06
CA ALA A 240 12.34 -28.49 4.04
C ALA A 240 12.20 -29.20 5.40
N ALA A 241 13.28 -29.25 6.20
CA ALA A 241 13.25 -29.80 7.56
C ALA A 241 12.38 -28.96 8.52
N ASP A 242 12.44 -27.63 8.44
CA ASP A 242 11.60 -26.74 9.26
C ASP A 242 10.12 -27.00 8.99
N LEU A 243 9.77 -27.15 7.71
CA LEU A 243 8.41 -27.41 7.23
C LEU A 243 7.93 -28.83 7.60
N ALA A 244 8.80 -29.84 7.49
CA ALA A 244 8.51 -31.20 7.90
C ALA A 244 8.22 -31.27 9.41
N ASP A 245 9.08 -30.68 10.23
CA ASP A 245 9.01 -30.78 11.69
C ASP A 245 7.86 -29.95 12.27
N ALA A 246 7.64 -28.74 11.75
CA ALA A 246 6.64 -27.82 12.32
C ALA A 246 5.21 -28.11 11.84
N VAL A 247 5.04 -28.48 10.56
CA VAL A 247 3.71 -28.59 9.92
C VAL A 247 3.52 -29.86 9.08
N GLY A 248 4.50 -30.78 9.08
CA GLY A 248 4.38 -32.06 8.38
C GLY A 248 4.59 -31.98 6.86
N MET A 249 5.16 -30.89 6.34
CA MET A 249 5.33 -30.65 4.90
C MET A 249 6.74 -31.04 4.41
N ALA A 250 7.04 -32.35 4.40
CA ALA A 250 8.37 -32.86 4.06
C ALA A 250 8.77 -32.68 2.58
N ASP A 251 7.83 -32.83 1.64
CA ASP A 251 8.06 -32.70 0.19
C ASP A 251 7.53 -31.36 -0.34
N SER A 252 7.91 -30.28 0.33
CA SER A 252 7.53 -28.92 -0.06
C SER A 252 8.47 -28.34 -1.12
N ARG A 253 7.91 -27.51 -2.00
CA ARG A 253 8.69 -26.70 -2.96
C ARG A 253 8.44 -25.23 -2.68
N SER A 254 9.52 -24.48 -2.55
CA SER A 254 9.45 -23.03 -2.38
C SER A 254 9.08 -22.35 -3.69
N THR A 255 8.41 -21.21 -3.59
CA THR A 255 8.13 -20.27 -4.68
C THR A 255 8.36 -18.87 -4.15
N ASP A 256 9.21 -18.08 -4.81
CA ASP A 256 9.35 -16.65 -4.52
C ASP A 256 8.37 -15.88 -5.39
N TYR A 257 7.29 -15.40 -4.78
CA TYR A 257 6.27 -14.60 -5.45
C TYR A 257 6.72 -13.15 -5.68
N GLY A 258 7.82 -12.71 -5.07
CA GLY A 258 8.39 -11.38 -5.27
C GLY A 258 9.46 -11.31 -6.35
N VAL A 259 9.80 -12.41 -7.02
CA VAL A 259 10.69 -12.41 -8.18
C VAL A 259 9.89 -12.12 -9.45
N PRO A 260 10.36 -11.19 -10.31
CA PRO A 260 9.75 -10.95 -11.61
C PRO A 260 9.65 -12.24 -12.44
N GLY A 261 8.42 -12.59 -12.79
CA GLY A 261 8.02 -13.65 -13.70
C GLY A 261 6.86 -13.15 -14.57
N PRO A 262 6.30 -14.01 -15.44
CA PRO A 262 5.26 -13.59 -16.38
C PRO A 262 3.99 -13.01 -15.71
N TYR A 263 3.81 -13.23 -14.40
CA TYR A 263 2.65 -12.79 -13.64
C TYR A 263 2.95 -11.70 -12.59
N THR A 264 4.20 -11.25 -12.43
CA THR A 264 4.63 -10.33 -11.35
C THR A 264 5.30 -9.05 -11.87
N SER A 265 4.97 -8.64 -13.10
CA SER A 265 5.40 -7.37 -13.70
C SER A 265 4.43 -6.22 -13.38
N GLY A 266 4.95 -5.03 -13.11
CA GLY A 266 4.15 -3.84 -12.81
C GLY A 266 4.77 -2.94 -11.75
N ILE A 267 4.17 -1.76 -11.56
CA ILE A 267 4.71 -0.72 -10.68
C ILE A 267 4.78 -1.16 -9.20
N GLN A 268 3.79 -1.91 -8.72
CA GLN A 268 3.69 -2.35 -7.33
C GLN A 268 4.76 -3.40 -6.96
N PRO A 269 4.94 -4.52 -7.70
CA PRO A 269 6.03 -5.46 -7.43
C PRO A 269 7.43 -4.82 -7.42
N ILE A 270 7.65 -3.77 -8.23
CA ILE A 270 8.92 -3.01 -8.22
C ILE A 270 9.06 -2.18 -6.94
N ALA A 271 7.99 -1.57 -6.44
CA ALA A 271 8.01 -0.86 -5.16
C ALA A 271 8.27 -1.82 -4.00
N GLU A 272 7.53 -2.93 -3.93
CA GLU A 272 7.69 -3.99 -2.93
C GLU A 272 9.14 -4.53 -2.92
N SER A 273 9.72 -4.79 -4.09
CA SER A 273 11.11 -5.25 -4.21
C SER A 273 12.12 -4.23 -3.65
N ARG A 274 11.91 -2.93 -3.86
CA ARG A 274 12.76 -1.87 -3.29
C ARG A 274 12.67 -1.76 -1.78
N ALA A 275 11.50 -2.01 -1.23
CA ALA A 275 11.31 -2.10 0.22
C ALA A 275 12.00 -3.34 0.81
N GLY A 276 12.45 -4.27 -0.03
CA GLY A 276 13.00 -5.55 0.41
C GLY A 276 11.94 -6.57 0.78
N LEU A 277 10.70 -6.39 0.30
CA LEU A 277 9.63 -7.36 0.55
C LEU A 277 10.02 -8.69 -0.07
N LEU A 278 9.94 -9.72 0.75
CA LEU A 278 10.11 -11.11 0.37
C LEU A 278 8.80 -11.82 0.66
N HIS A 279 8.17 -12.39 -0.37
CA HIS A 279 6.95 -13.16 -0.24
C HIS A 279 7.19 -14.56 -0.80
N CYS A 280 7.25 -15.53 0.10
CA CYS A 280 7.58 -16.91 -0.20
C CYS A 280 6.40 -17.83 0.09
N GLY A 281 6.16 -18.80 -0.79
CA GLY A 281 5.18 -19.86 -0.59
C GLY A 281 5.82 -21.24 -0.61
N TRP A 282 5.26 -22.15 0.16
CA TRP A 282 5.56 -23.58 0.11
C TRP A 282 4.26 -24.34 0.00
N LEU A 283 4.16 -25.18 -1.04
CA LEU A 283 3.01 -26.05 -1.27
C LEU A 283 3.43 -27.50 -1.06
N SER A 284 2.54 -28.33 -0.53
CA SER A 284 2.77 -29.78 -0.42
C SER A 284 2.76 -30.42 -1.80
N GLY A 285 3.78 -31.22 -2.14
CA GLY A 285 3.84 -31.97 -3.39
C GLY A 285 2.83 -33.11 -3.52
N ASP A 286 2.12 -33.46 -2.44
CA ASP A 286 1.14 -34.53 -2.42
C ASP A 286 -0.17 -34.10 -3.09
N ALA A 287 -0.35 -34.51 -4.35
CA ALA A 287 -1.52 -34.21 -5.20
C ALA A 287 -2.89 -34.67 -4.64
N GLY A 288 -2.93 -35.32 -3.48
CA GLY A 288 -4.15 -35.69 -2.75
C GLY A 288 -4.51 -34.77 -1.57
N ALA A 289 -3.60 -33.89 -1.13
CA ALA A 289 -3.83 -32.90 -0.08
C ALA A 289 -4.18 -31.55 -0.72
N LEU A 290 -5.46 -31.36 -1.05
CA LEU A 290 -5.94 -30.23 -1.86
C LEU A 290 -5.96 -28.84 -1.17
N SER A 291 -5.29 -28.58 -0.04
CA SER A 291 -5.50 -27.28 0.66
C SER A 291 -4.45 -26.85 1.71
N GLY A 292 -3.23 -27.40 1.71
CA GLY A 292 -2.22 -27.05 2.71
C GLY A 292 -1.02 -26.29 2.12
N GLY A 293 -0.79 -25.06 2.59
CA GLY A 293 0.35 -24.24 2.20
C GLY A 293 0.89 -23.40 3.36
N VAL A 294 2.18 -23.06 3.28
CA VAL A 294 2.81 -22.06 4.15
C VAL A 294 3.16 -20.87 3.27
N SER A 295 2.79 -19.67 3.68
CA SER A 295 3.35 -18.43 3.15
C SER A 295 4.16 -17.72 4.23
N VAL A 296 5.28 -17.13 3.83
CA VAL A 296 6.10 -16.27 4.67
C VAL A 296 6.33 -14.96 3.94
N THR A 297 5.94 -13.88 4.57
CA THR A 297 6.21 -12.51 4.13
C THR A 297 7.20 -11.86 5.09
N VAL A 298 8.28 -11.29 4.56
CA VAL A 298 9.29 -10.57 5.34
C VAL A 298 9.42 -9.16 4.81
N LEU A 299 9.29 -8.17 5.70
CA LEU A 299 9.46 -6.75 5.38
C LEU A 299 10.47 -6.09 6.34
N PRO A 300 11.68 -5.75 5.89
CA PRO A 300 12.62 -4.98 6.68
C PRO A 300 12.20 -3.49 6.79
N GLY A 301 12.65 -2.81 7.86
CA GLY A 301 12.36 -1.40 8.08
C GLY A 301 10.92 -1.10 8.51
N ALA A 302 10.15 -2.12 8.91
CA ALA A 302 8.71 -2.04 9.11
C ALA A 302 8.25 -1.54 10.49
N ALA A 303 9.16 -1.21 11.41
CA ALA A 303 8.81 -0.90 12.80
C ALA A 303 7.78 0.24 12.93
N SER A 304 7.97 1.34 12.20
CA SER A 304 7.04 2.48 12.24
C SER A 304 5.64 2.10 11.76
N VAL A 305 5.55 1.28 10.70
CA VAL A 305 4.27 0.86 10.13
C VAL A 305 3.57 -0.17 11.02
N TRP A 306 4.31 -1.12 11.59
CA TRP A 306 3.80 -2.04 12.60
C TRP A 306 3.12 -1.28 13.76
N HIS A 307 3.77 -0.26 14.31
CA HIS A 307 3.20 0.50 15.43
C HIS A 307 2.01 1.38 15.01
N ALA A 308 1.96 1.84 13.76
CA ALA A 308 0.84 2.60 13.23
C ALA A 308 -0.39 1.70 12.97
N SER A 309 -0.16 0.49 12.46
CA SER A 309 -1.17 -0.47 12.01
C SER A 309 -0.87 -1.88 12.54
N PRO A 310 -0.95 -2.10 13.87
CA PRO A 310 -0.57 -3.38 14.45
C PRO A 310 -1.55 -4.50 14.03
N PRO A 311 -1.09 -5.75 13.85
CA PRO A 311 -1.91 -6.87 13.37
C PRO A 311 -3.21 -7.07 14.13
N ASN A 312 -3.19 -6.90 15.46
CA ASN A 312 -4.36 -7.06 16.31
C ASN A 312 -5.46 -5.99 16.15
N LYS A 313 -5.21 -4.94 15.34
CA LYS A 313 -6.19 -3.92 14.95
C LYS A 313 -6.60 -4.04 13.48
N ALA A 314 -6.03 -4.98 12.72
CA ALA A 314 -6.45 -5.25 11.36
C ALA A 314 -7.93 -5.66 11.33
N ASN A 315 -8.64 -5.34 10.24
CA ASN A 315 -10.00 -5.83 10.01
C ASN A 315 -9.96 -7.31 9.59
N SER A 316 -9.40 -8.16 10.45
CA SER A 316 -9.17 -9.58 10.18
C SER A 316 -10.31 -10.43 10.71
N SER A 317 -10.62 -11.51 9.99
CA SER A 317 -11.49 -12.58 10.51
C SER A 317 -10.78 -13.43 11.58
N ILE A 318 -9.44 -13.36 11.65
CA ILE A 318 -8.61 -14.00 12.66
C ILE A 318 -8.54 -13.10 13.90
N ARG A 319 -8.76 -13.69 15.07
CA ARG A 319 -8.55 -13.00 16.36
C ARG A 319 -7.12 -13.21 16.82
N PHE A 320 -6.38 -12.12 16.94
CA PHE A 320 -4.99 -12.16 17.36
C PHE A 320 -4.82 -12.01 18.88
N GLU A 321 -3.97 -12.84 19.44
CA GLU A 321 -3.48 -12.75 20.81
C GLU A 321 -2.00 -12.39 20.82
N ALA A 322 -1.59 -11.59 21.80
CA ALA A 322 -0.18 -11.25 21.97
C ALA A 322 0.62 -12.50 22.37
N VAL A 323 1.75 -12.73 21.72
CA VAL A 323 2.66 -13.84 22.00
C VAL A 323 3.97 -13.29 22.56
N THR A 324 4.52 -13.96 23.57
CA THR A 324 5.83 -13.60 24.15
C THR A 324 6.90 -14.57 23.66
N GLY A 325 8.15 -14.11 23.56
CA GLY A 325 9.29 -14.95 23.17
C GLY A 325 9.48 -15.17 21.68
N LEU A 326 8.66 -14.55 20.82
CA LEU A 326 8.84 -14.48 19.37
C LEU A 326 9.15 -13.02 19.02
N GLY A 327 10.44 -12.66 18.93
CA GLY A 327 10.86 -11.29 18.60
C GLY A 327 10.64 -10.25 19.71
N ASP A 328 10.59 -8.98 19.31
CA ASP A 328 10.33 -7.82 20.18
C ASP A 328 8.83 -7.70 20.50
N GLU A 329 7.98 -7.91 19.49
CA GLU A 329 6.52 -7.99 19.60
C GLU A 329 5.99 -9.07 18.66
N ALA A 330 4.96 -9.81 19.08
CA ALA A 330 4.31 -10.79 18.22
C ALA A 330 2.81 -10.93 18.51
N PHE A 331 2.07 -11.27 17.46
CA PHE A 331 0.65 -11.57 17.50
C PHE A 331 0.39 -12.88 16.75
N ALA A 332 -0.52 -13.70 17.26
CA ALA A 332 -0.85 -14.95 16.61
C ALA A 332 -2.32 -15.31 16.80
N GLY A 333 -2.90 -16.01 15.84
CA GLY A 333 -4.27 -16.50 15.92
C GLY A 333 -4.59 -17.49 14.81
N CYS A 334 -5.75 -18.14 14.91
CA CYS A 334 -6.32 -18.92 13.81
C CYS A 334 -7.77 -18.52 13.59
N GLY A 335 -8.22 -18.56 12.34
CA GLY A 335 -9.59 -18.30 11.95
C GLY A 335 -9.94 -19.05 10.68
N GLY A 336 -11.09 -19.74 10.69
CA GLY A 336 -11.45 -20.65 9.60
C GLY A 336 -10.37 -21.71 9.39
N ASP A 337 -9.82 -21.71 8.19
CA ASP A 337 -8.82 -22.66 7.72
C ASP A 337 -7.44 -22.00 7.56
N THR A 338 -7.11 -20.98 8.35
CA THR A 338 -5.77 -20.36 8.32
C THR A 338 -5.33 -20.01 9.74
N CYS A 339 -4.07 -20.31 10.06
CA CYS A 339 -3.37 -19.81 11.23
C CYS A 339 -2.33 -18.78 10.78
N GLU A 340 -2.19 -17.71 11.56
CA GLU A 340 -1.33 -16.60 11.25
C GLU A 340 -0.48 -16.19 12.45
N VAL A 341 0.78 -15.85 12.18
CA VAL A 341 1.74 -15.36 13.16
C VAL A 341 2.50 -14.17 12.58
N ASP A 342 2.36 -13.03 13.23
CA ASP A 342 3.08 -11.80 12.96
C ASP A 342 4.15 -11.58 14.03
N VAL A 343 5.37 -11.29 13.61
CA VAL A 343 6.51 -11.03 14.49
C VAL A 343 7.26 -9.79 14.04
N LEU A 344 7.43 -8.83 14.94
CA LEU A 344 8.35 -7.70 14.78
C LEU A 344 9.62 -7.99 15.60
N SER A 345 10.79 -7.88 14.96
CA SER A 345 12.08 -7.93 15.66
C SER A 345 13.16 -7.16 14.94
N GLY A 346 13.87 -6.27 15.64
CA GLY A 346 14.99 -5.52 15.07
C GLY A 346 14.60 -4.72 13.81
N GLY A 347 13.35 -4.24 13.77
CA GLY A 347 12.76 -3.52 12.65
C GLY A 347 12.32 -4.38 11.46
N VAL A 348 12.29 -5.71 11.59
CA VAL A 348 11.80 -6.65 10.57
C VAL A 348 10.43 -7.19 10.98
N TRP A 349 9.45 -7.07 10.09
CA TRP A 349 8.16 -7.73 10.22
C TRP A 349 8.20 -9.06 9.45
N VAL A 350 8.01 -10.17 10.15
CA VAL A 350 7.79 -11.50 9.58
C VAL A 350 6.33 -11.89 9.81
N LEU A 351 5.61 -12.14 8.73
CA LEU A 351 4.25 -12.67 8.72
C LEU A 351 4.30 -14.10 8.18
N VAL A 352 3.80 -15.07 8.95
CA VAL A 352 3.66 -16.46 8.53
C VAL A 352 2.18 -16.81 8.49
N GLN A 353 1.71 -17.29 7.35
CA GLN A 353 0.37 -17.87 7.22
C GLN A 353 0.51 -19.35 6.93
N HIS A 354 -0.32 -20.17 7.56
CA HIS A 354 -0.37 -21.61 7.37
C HIS A 354 -1.82 -22.03 7.22
N ASP A 355 -2.16 -22.58 6.07
CA ASP A 355 -3.51 -23.07 5.80
C ASP A 355 -3.78 -24.31 6.65
N ALA A 356 -4.80 -24.19 7.50
CA ALA A 356 -5.07 -25.00 8.65
C ALA A 356 -5.82 -26.32 8.37
N GLN A 357 -6.05 -26.69 7.10
CA GLN A 357 -6.74 -27.94 6.77
C GLN A 357 -5.85 -28.97 6.08
N PRO A 358 -5.77 -30.22 6.60
CA PRO A 358 -6.36 -30.74 7.84
C PRO A 358 -5.48 -30.55 9.10
N THR A 359 -4.31 -29.90 9.00
CA THR A 359 -3.22 -29.95 9.99
C THR A 359 -2.82 -28.61 10.61
N GLY A 360 -3.70 -27.61 10.58
CA GLY A 360 -3.44 -26.30 11.14
C GLY A 360 -3.02 -26.33 12.59
N ASN A 361 -1.74 -26.06 12.80
CA ASN A 361 -1.13 -26.00 14.11
C ASN A 361 -0.55 -24.61 14.32
N LEU A 362 -1.18 -23.83 15.20
CA LEU A 362 -0.69 -22.51 15.58
C LEU A 362 0.73 -22.57 16.15
N ASP A 363 1.08 -23.64 16.88
CA ASP A 363 2.43 -23.82 17.42
C ASP A 363 3.44 -24.17 16.32
N GLY A 364 3.00 -24.86 15.27
CA GLY A 364 3.76 -25.06 14.05
C GLY A 364 4.04 -23.74 13.34
N ALA A 365 3.02 -22.91 13.12
CA ALA A 365 3.17 -21.59 12.51
C ALA A 365 4.09 -20.67 13.34
N LYS A 366 4.01 -20.71 14.67
CA LYS A 366 4.93 -19.98 15.58
C LYS A 366 6.36 -20.46 15.43
N THR A 367 6.57 -21.77 15.30
CA THR A 367 7.90 -22.37 15.09
C THR A 367 8.48 -21.91 13.76
N LEU A 368 7.67 -21.93 12.69
CA LEU A 368 8.08 -21.42 11.38
C LEU A 368 8.40 -19.92 11.41
N ALA A 369 7.61 -19.10 12.12
CA ALA A 369 7.89 -17.68 12.27
C ALA A 369 9.22 -17.42 12.99
N ALA A 370 9.52 -18.20 14.04
CA ALA A 370 10.81 -18.13 14.74
C ALA A 370 11.98 -18.50 13.83
N SER A 371 11.88 -19.62 13.09
CA SER A 371 12.90 -20.07 12.15
C SER A 371 13.12 -19.05 11.02
N ALA A 372 12.05 -18.58 10.39
CA ALA A 372 12.12 -17.61 9.30
C ALA A 372 12.78 -16.29 9.76
N LEU A 373 12.41 -15.78 10.93
CA LEU A 373 13.04 -14.59 11.49
C LEU A 373 14.52 -14.81 11.77
N ALA A 374 14.89 -15.89 12.46
CA ALA A 374 16.28 -16.18 12.79
C ALA A 374 17.14 -16.33 11.54
N ASN A 375 16.64 -17.05 10.54
CA ASN A 375 17.34 -17.28 9.29
C ASN A 375 17.45 -16.00 8.45
N TYR A 376 16.40 -15.18 8.39
CA TYR A 376 16.47 -13.89 7.71
C TYR A 376 17.54 -12.98 8.35
N LEU A 377 17.54 -12.87 9.68
CA LEU A 377 18.52 -12.04 10.40
C LEU A 377 19.96 -12.53 10.22
N ALA A 378 20.18 -13.82 10.01
CA ALA A 378 21.50 -14.41 9.78
C ALA A 378 22.04 -14.21 8.35
N ASN A 379 21.16 -13.95 7.37
CA ASN A 379 21.51 -13.90 5.95
C ASN A 379 21.41 -12.50 5.32
N ARG A 380 21.09 -11.46 6.09
CA ARG A 380 20.90 -10.07 5.60
C ARG A 380 22.13 -9.20 5.71
#